data_AF-A0A954WH83-F1
#
_entry.id   AF-A0A954WH83-F1
#
_cell.length_a   1.000
_cell.length_b   1.000
_cell.length_c   1.000
_cell.angle_alpha   90.00
_cell.angle_beta   90.00
_cell.angle_gamma   90.00
#
_symmetry.space_group_name_H-M   'P 1'
#
loop_
_entity.id
_entity.type
_entity.pdbx_description
1 polymer ?
#
loop_
_entity_poly.entity_id
_entity_poly.type
_entity_poly.pdbx_seq_one_letter_code
_entity_poly.pdbx_strand_id
1 'polypeptide(L)'
;MSSVDERRRWFDPRFGLRTLLVMVTVAGIAVAWWTDRRALESRLIELESELAVIRKAAAPSWGVEQLLGPPDVSAPGDNGAAWASATQDGQAEWLEVTFDKRVKPTVLAIHETHCPGAVVKVTAFDRAGRETVAWQGADPTPATSMAGVSLIPMNINFATNRVKIYLDSPAVPGWNEIDAVELRDSAGGKQWATAAEASSTYGSSINSNRPQQFRFVY
;
A
#
# COMPACT_ATOMS: atom_id res chain seq x y z
N MET A 1 24.65 62.39 -35.30
CA MET A 1 24.68 62.80 -33.88
C MET A 1 23.34 62.43 -33.25
N SER A 2 23.39 61.60 -32.18
CA SER A 2 22.37 61.35 -31.14
C SER A 2 20.97 60.88 -31.58
N SER A 3 20.58 59.61 -31.40
CA SER A 3 20.04 58.98 -30.16
C SER A 3 18.63 59.52 -29.81
N VAL A 4 17.59 58.75 -29.48
CA VAL A 4 17.42 57.65 -28.52
C VAL A 4 16.07 56.96 -28.84
N ASP A 5 16.05 55.66 -29.16
CA ASP A 5 15.48 54.56 -28.33
C ASP A 5 14.11 54.84 -27.66
N GLU A 6 13.02 54.68 -28.43
CA GLU A 6 11.64 54.79 -27.96
C GLU A 6 11.17 53.45 -27.35
N ARG A 7 11.68 53.12 -26.14
CA ARG A 7 11.21 51.94 -25.39
C ARG A 7 9.78 52.17 -24.88
N ARG A 8 8.80 51.62 -25.60
CA ARG A 8 7.43 51.41 -25.13
C ARG A 8 7.44 50.62 -23.82
N ARG A 9 7.35 51.31 -22.68
CA ARG A 9 7.08 50.72 -21.36
C ARG A 9 5.63 50.22 -21.35
N TRP A 10 5.41 48.96 -21.74
CA TRP A 10 4.08 48.35 -21.75
C TRP A 10 3.56 47.90 -20.38
N PHE A 11 4.31 48.13 -19.30
CA PHE A 11 3.85 47.89 -17.93
C PHE A 11 4.54 48.88 -16.97
N ASP A 12 3.78 49.81 -16.39
CA ASP A 12 4.21 50.67 -15.28
C ASP A 12 3.21 50.49 -14.13
N PRO A 13 3.33 49.41 -13.32
CA PRO A 13 2.36 49.16 -12.28
C PRO A 13 2.62 50.13 -11.13
N ARG A 14 1.92 51.27 -11.15
CA ARG A 14 1.94 52.25 -10.05
C ARG A 14 1.06 51.74 -8.91
N PHE A 15 1.57 50.80 -8.13
CA PHE A 15 0.92 50.39 -6.89
C PHE A 15 1.04 51.53 -5.87
N GLY A 16 -0.10 52.11 -5.49
CA GLY A 16 -0.14 53.03 -4.35
C GLY A 16 0.15 52.32 -3.03
N LEU A 17 0.64 53.05 -2.02
CA LEU A 17 0.99 52.50 -0.70
C LEU A 17 -0.14 51.65 -0.08
N ARG A 18 -1.40 52.03 -0.29
CA ARG A 18 -2.58 51.28 0.19
C ARG A 18 -2.69 49.90 -0.44
N THR A 19 -2.47 49.80 -1.75
CA THR A 19 -2.52 48.53 -2.47
C THR A 19 -1.40 47.60 -1.99
N LEU A 20 -0.22 48.15 -1.75
CA LEU A 20 0.92 47.39 -1.24
C LEU A 20 0.66 46.86 0.18
N LEU A 21 0.07 47.66 1.07
CA LEU A 21 -0.31 47.23 2.42
C LEU A 21 -1.34 46.09 2.37
N VAL A 22 -2.38 46.20 1.55
CA VAL A 22 -3.39 45.13 1.40
C VAL A 22 -2.76 43.85 0.86
N MET A 23 -1.88 43.95 -0.15
CA MET A 23 -1.17 42.79 -0.69
C MET A 23 -0.30 42.11 0.37
N VAL A 24 0.41 42.88 1.20
CA VAL A 24 1.21 42.33 2.31
C VAL A 24 0.33 41.63 3.35
N THR A 25 -0.80 42.22 3.71
CA THR A 25 -1.75 41.59 4.65
C THR A 25 -2.30 40.28 4.08
N VAL A 26 -2.74 40.27 2.82
CA VAL A 26 -3.25 39.06 2.16
C VAL A 26 -2.16 38.00 2.04
N ALA A 27 -0.94 38.39 1.68
CA ALA A 27 0.20 37.48 1.63
C ALA A 27 0.51 36.89 3.01
N GLY A 28 0.47 37.69 4.09
CA GLY A 28 0.65 37.22 5.45
C GLY A 28 -0.41 36.19 5.87
N ILE A 29 -1.68 36.44 5.54
CA ILE A 29 -2.79 35.49 5.79
C ILE A 29 -2.58 34.21 4.97
N ALA A 30 -2.19 34.31 3.70
CA ALA A 30 -1.96 33.16 2.84
C ALA A 30 -0.80 32.29 3.35
N VAL A 31 0.28 32.91 3.82
CA VAL A 31 1.42 32.19 4.42
C VAL A 31 0.98 31.51 5.71
N ALA A 32 0.28 32.21 6.61
CA ALA A 32 -0.20 31.64 7.86
C ALA A 32 -1.14 30.44 7.62
N TRP A 33 -2.09 30.58 6.69
CA TRP A 33 -2.99 29.50 6.29
C TRP A 33 -2.23 28.31 5.71
N TRP A 34 -1.24 28.55 4.83
CA TRP A 34 -0.46 27.48 4.22
C TRP A 34 0.41 26.73 5.24
N THR A 35 1.01 27.44 6.19
CA THR A 35 1.76 26.81 7.28
C THR A 35 0.86 25.98 8.19
N ASP A 36 -0.31 26.50 8.54
CA ASP A 36 -1.29 25.78 9.37
C ASP A 36 -1.83 24.54 8.63
N ARG A 37 -2.17 24.69 7.35
CA ARG A 37 -2.62 23.59 6.51
C ARG A 37 -1.58 22.46 6.44
N ARG A 38 -0.30 22.79 6.25
CA ARG A 38 0.78 21.80 6.24
C ARG A 38 0.94 21.11 7.59
N ALA A 39 0.84 21.84 8.70
CA ALA A 39 0.90 21.27 10.03
C ALA A 39 -0.26 20.28 10.29
N LEU A 40 -1.47 20.62 9.83
CA LEU A 40 -2.63 19.73 9.90
C LEU A 40 -2.43 18.46 9.06
N GLU A 41 -1.87 18.59 7.86
CA GLU A 41 -1.57 17.44 7.00
C GLU A 41 -0.56 16.48 7.66
N SER A 42 0.49 17.00 8.30
CA SER A 42 1.46 16.16 9.02
C SER A 42 0.81 15.40 10.19
N ARG A 43 -0.02 16.06 10.98
CA ARG A 43 -0.74 15.42 12.10
C ARG A 43 -1.71 14.35 11.62
N LEU A 44 -2.38 14.59 10.49
CA LEU A 44 -3.28 13.60 9.91
C LEU A 44 -2.50 12.34 9.49
N ILE A 45 -1.38 12.51 8.79
CA ILE A 45 -0.51 11.40 8.38
C ILE A 45 0.00 10.62 9.60
N GLU A 46 0.43 11.34 10.65
CA GLU A 46 0.89 10.74 11.90
C GLU A 46 -0.23 9.92 12.56
N LEU A 47 -1.41 10.50 12.75
CA LEU A 47 -2.56 9.79 13.33
C LEU A 47 -3.02 8.61 12.49
N GLU A 48 -3.02 8.73 11.16
CA GLU A 48 -3.35 7.61 10.26
C GLU A 48 -2.34 6.47 10.41
N SER A 49 -1.06 6.80 10.56
CA SER A 49 -0.01 5.80 10.81
C SER A 49 -0.16 5.12 12.16
N GLU A 50 -0.45 5.88 13.23
CA GLU A 50 -0.68 5.34 14.57
C GLU A 50 -1.93 4.45 14.60
N LEU A 51 -3.03 4.89 13.97
CA LEU A 51 -4.25 4.12 13.87
C LEU A 51 -4.05 2.84 13.07
N ALA A 52 -3.23 2.84 12.03
CA ALA A 52 -2.89 1.63 11.28
C ALA A 52 -2.19 0.59 12.17
N VAL A 53 -1.20 1.00 12.95
CA VAL A 53 -0.49 0.13 13.90
C VAL A 53 -1.45 -0.42 14.95
N ILE A 54 -2.30 0.42 15.55
CA ILE A 54 -3.27 0.00 16.56
C ILE A 54 -4.27 -1.00 15.98
N ARG A 55 -4.77 -0.76 14.76
CA ARG A 55 -5.71 -1.66 14.09
C ARG A 55 -5.09 -3.02 13.77
N LYS A 56 -3.87 -3.05 13.22
CA LYS A 56 -3.14 -4.30 12.91
C LYS A 56 -2.84 -5.08 14.19
N ALA A 57 -2.41 -4.42 15.27
CA ALA A 57 -2.17 -5.05 16.57
C ALA A 57 -3.44 -5.60 17.26
N ALA A 58 -4.60 -4.99 17.00
CA ALA A 58 -5.89 -5.46 17.52
C ALA A 58 -6.53 -6.55 16.64
N ALA A 59 -6.02 -6.77 15.43
CA ALA A 59 -6.55 -7.78 14.52
C ALA A 59 -6.19 -9.19 14.98
N PRO A 60 -6.95 -10.22 14.55
CA PRO A 60 -6.59 -11.61 14.84
C PRO A 60 -5.18 -11.93 14.32
N SER A 61 -4.42 -12.66 15.13
CA SER A 61 -3.14 -13.23 14.68
C SER A 61 -3.36 -14.12 13.47
N TRP A 62 -2.44 -14.07 12.49
CA TRP A 62 -2.56 -14.79 11.22
C TRP A 62 -3.77 -14.39 10.35
N GLY A 63 -4.34 -13.20 10.61
CA GLY A 63 -5.45 -12.59 9.86
C GLY A 63 -5.01 -11.92 8.55
N VAL A 64 -5.97 -11.57 7.69
CA VAL A 64 -5.70 -10.83 6.44
C VAL A 64 -5.27 -9.39 6.72
N GLU A 65 -5.65 -8.84 7.86
CA GLU A 65 -5.28 -7.51 8.34
C GLU A 65 -3.76 -7.39 8.56
N GLN A 66 -3.07 -8.52 8.75
CA GLN A 66 -1.64 -8.55 8.93
C GLN A 66 -0.89 -8.17 7.64
N LEU A 67 -1.49 -8.34 6.46
CA LEU A 67 -0.89 -7.96 5.16
C LEU A 67 -0.79 -6.44 4.94
N LEU A 68 -1.42 -5.64 5.81
CA LEU A 68 -1.61 -4.21 5.59
C LEU A 68 -0.43 -3.40 6.13
N GLY A 69 -0.02 -2.42 5.32
CA GLY A 69 1.11 -1.55 5.68
C GLY A 69 2.49 -2.18 5.42
N PRO A 70 3.55 -1.56 5.95
CA PRO A 70 4.91 -2.08 5.83
C PRO A 70 5.09 -3.37 6.66
N PRO A 71 6.10 -4.20 6.32
CA PRO A 71 6.41 -5.40 7.08
C PRO A 71 6.79 -5.06 8.53
N ASP A 72 6.27 -5.83 9.49
CA ASP A 72 6.58 -5.72 10.91
C ASP A 72 7.02 -7.04 11.56
N VAL A 73 7.19 -8.11 10.77
CA VAL A 73 7.86 -9.34 11.20
C VAL A 73 9.38 -9.15 11.14
N SER A 74 10.02 -9.18 12.32
CA SER A 74 11.45 -8.88 12.47
C SER A 74 12.40 -10.06 12.24
N ALA A 75 11.89 -11.30 12.23
CA ALA A 75 12.68 -12.51 12.06
C ALA A 75 11.90 -13.58 11.27
N PRO A 76 12.57 -14.40 10.46
CA PRO A 76 11.94 -15.54 9.80
C PRO A 76 11.31 -16.53 10.80
N GLY A 77 10.18 -17.11 10.43
CA GLY A 77 9.45 -18.07 11.26
C GLY A 77 7.96 -17.77 11.34
N ASP A 78 7.25 -18.69 12.00
CA ASP A 78 5.83 -18.55 12.33
C ASP A 78 5.62 -17.33 13.22
N ASN A 79 4.83 -16.38 12.72
CA ASN A 79 4.54 -15.14 13.43
C ASN A 79 3.10 -14.68 13.19
N GLY A 80 2.36 -14.49 14.29
CA GLY A 80 0.99 -13.98 14.24
C GLY A 80 0.81 -12.59 13.64
N ALA A 81 1.90 -11.84 13.40
CA ALA A 81 1.92 -10.56 12.68
C ALA A 81 2.02 -10.71 11.14
N ALA A 82 2.08 -11.94 10.61
CA ALA A 82 1.88 -12.24 9.19
C ALA A 82 0.48 -12.81 8.94
N TRP A 83 0.01 -12.85 7.69
CA TRP A 83 -1.13 -13.70 7.31
C TRP A 83 -0.68 -15.15 7.19
N ALA A 84 -1.55 -16.11 7.55
CA ALA A 84 -1.38 -17.53 7.23
C ALA A 84 -2.67 -18.14 6.65
N SER A 85 -2.51 -19.15 5.80
CA SER A 85 -3.62 -19.98 5.30
C SER A 85 -4.39 -20.64 6.45
N ALA A 86 -5.69 -20.92 6.27
CA ALA A 86 -6.49 -21.52 7.34
C ALA A 86 -6.05 -22.94 7.73
N THR A 87 -5.51 -23.68 6.77
CA THR A 87 -5.05 -25.06 6.96
C THR A 87 -3.69 -25.24 6.32
N GLN A 88 -2.83 -26.01 6.99
CA GLN A 88 -1.56 -26.45 6.44
C GLN A 88 -1.77 -27.32 5.20
N ASP A 89 -1.06 -27.03 4.10
CA ASP A 89 -0.97 -27.84 2.88
C ASP A 89 -2.32 -28.27 2.25
N GLY A 90 -3.42 -27.61 2.63
CA GLY A 90 -4.76 -28.16 2.46
C GLY A 90 -5.36 -27.93 1.07
N GLN A 91 -5.01 -26.81 0.44
CA GLN A 91 -5.56 -26.38 -0.85
C GLN A 91 -4.69 -25.29 -1.47
N ALA A 92 -4.83 -25.05 -2.77
CA ALA A 92 -4.28 -23.84 -3.38
C ALA A 92 -4.94 -22.60 -2.78
N GLU A 93 -4.14 -21.58 -2.47
CA GLU A 93 -4.59 -20.36 -1.81
C GLU A 93 -4.47 -19.15 -2.73
N TRP A 94 -5.18 -18.07 -2.40
CA TRP A 94 -5.01 -16.78 -3.03
C TRP A 94 -5.15 -15.64 -2.02
N LEU A 95 -4.44 -14.55 -2.30
CA LEU A 95 -4.56 -13.26 -1.61
C LEU A 95 -4.95 -12.19 -2.62
N GLU A 96 -5.98 -11.41 -2.34
CA GLU A 96 -6.33 -10.23 -3.12
C GLU A 96 -6.04 -8.98 -2.28
N VAL A 97 -5.11 -8.15 -2.75
CA VAL A 97 -4.69 -6.93 -2.05
C VAL A 97 -5.03 -5.69 -2.85
N THR A 98 -5.43 -4.64 -2.14
CA THR A 98 -5.74 -3.33 -2.69
C THR A 98 -4.79 -2.28 -2.14
N PHE A 99 -4.45 -1.30 -2.97
CA PHE A 99 -3.57 -0.18 -2.68
C PHE A 99 -4.32 1.16 -2.83
N ASP A 100 -3.80 2.21 -2.20
CA ASP A 100 -4.40 3.56 -2.22
C ASP A 100 -4.45 4.15 -3.64
N LYS A 101 -3.32 4.10 -4.36
CA LYS A 101 -3.16 4.77 -5.66
C LYS A 101 -3.14 3.78 -6.80
N ARG A 102 -3.94 4.08 -7.83
CA ARG A 102 -3.88 3.37 -9.11
C ARG A 102 -2.66 3.83 -9.90
N VAL A 103 -1.66 2.95 -10.02
CA VAL A 103 -0.38 3.22 -10.69
C VAL A 103 -0.10 2.18 -11.76
N LYS A 104 0.81 2.46 -12.70
CA LYS A 104 1.33 1.46 -13.64
C LYS A 104 2.46 0.69 -12.94
N PRO A 105 2.23 -0.55 -12.47
CA PRO A 105 3.21 -1.24 -11.65
C PRO A 105 4.34 -1.81 -12.49
N THR A 106 5.51 -1.94 -11.86
CA THR A 106 6.70 -2.61 -12.44
C THR A 106 7.08 -3.83 -11.63
N VAL A 107 6.93 -3.76 -10.30
CA VAL A 107 7.26 -4.86 -9.39
C VAL A 107 6.21 -4.93 -8.29
N LEU A 108 5.82 -6.15 -7.93
CA LEU A 108 5.15 -6.47 -6.68
C LEU A 108 6.18 -7.14 -5.77
N ALA A 109 6.44 -6.59 -4.58
CA ALA A 109 7.28 -7.22 -3.58
C ALA A 109 6.40 -7.92 -2.55
N ILE A 110 6.58 -9.24 -2.39
CA ILE A 110 5.83 -10.07 -1.44
C ILE A 110 6.79 -10.45 -0.32
N HIS A 111 6.49 -10.08 0.92
CA HIS A 111 7.31 -10.37 2.09
C HIS A 111 6.86 -11.69 2.72
N GLU A 112 7.57 -12.78 2.42
CA GLU A 112 7.24 -14.13 2.88
C GLU A 112 8.08 -14.47 4.11
N THR A 113 7.43 -14.84 5.22
CA THR A 113 8.08 -14.95 6.55
C THR A 113 8.19 -16.38 7.05
N HIS A 114 7.32 -17.27 6.61
CA HIS A 114 7.33 -18.69 6.96
C HIS A 114 6.90 -19.54 5.78
N CYS A 115 7.58 -20.67 5.57
CA CYS A 115 7.38 -21.59 4.43
C CYS A 115 7.21 -20.84 3.09
N PRO A 116 8.19 -20.04 2.65
CA PRO A 116 8.09 -19.27 1.41
C PRO A 116 8.13 -20.17 0.17
N GLY A 117 7.92 -19.60 -1.01
CA GLY A 117 8.15 -20.28 -2.28
C GLY A 117 6.90 -20.89 -2.91
N ALA A 118 5.73 -20.57 -2.37
CA ALA A 118 4.45 -21.08 -2.86
C ALA A 118 3.82 -20.19 -3.94
N VAL A 119 4.32 -18.98 -4.19
CA VAL A 119 3.70 -18.06 -5.16
C VAL A 119 3.91 -18.55 -6.59
N VAL A 120 2.82 -18.86 -7.29
CA VAL A 120 2.86 -19.42 -8.66
C VAL A 120 2.32 -18.48 -9.73
N LYS A 121 1.50 -17.50 -9.35
CA LYS A 121 0.87 -16.58 -10.30
C LYS A 121 0.46 -15.29 -9.62
N VAL A 122 0.57 -14.18 -10.34
CA VAL A 122 0.07 -12.87 -9.94
C VAL A 122 -0.78 -12.29 -11.06
N THR A 123 -1.97 -11.79 -10.72
CA THR A 123 -2.89 -11.11 -11.63
C THR A 123 -3.18 -9.70 -11.12
N ALA A 124 -3.70 -8.85 -12.01
CA ALA A 124 -4.11 -7.49 -11.69
C ALA A 124 -5.46 -7.17 -12.32
N PHE A 125 -6.20 -6.25 -11.71
CA PHE A 125 -7.51 -5.84 -12.18
C PHE A 125 -7.49 -4.46 -12.87
N ASP A 126 -8.01 -4.41 -14.08
CA ASP A 126 -8.18 -3.13 -14.80
C ASP A 126 -9.34 -2.31 -14.22
N ARG A 127 -9.60 -1.12 -14.81
CA ARG A 127 -10.67 -0.22 -14.34
C ARG A 127 -12.08 -0.82 -14.48
N ALA A 128 -12.27 -1.75 -15.41
CA ALA A 128 -13.53 -2.46 -15.60
C ALA A 128 -13.68 -3.67 -14.65
N GLY A 129 -12.66 -3.94 -13.81
CA GLY A 129 -12.65 -5.09 -12.92
C GLY A 129 -12.25 -6.39 -13.61
N ARG A 130 -11.73 -6.34 -14.84
CA ARG A 130 -11.25 -7.54 -15.54
C ARG A 130 -9.88 -7.91 -15.02
N GLU A 131 -9.76 -9.17 -14.62
CA GLU A 131 -8.52 -9.78 -14.15
C GLU A 131 -7.60 -10.14 -15.34
N THR A 132 -6.32 -9.79 -15.24
CA THR A 132 -5.29 -10.08 -16.25
C THR A 132 -4.05 -10.64 -15.57
N VAL A 133 -3.47 -11.71 -16.12
CA VAL A 133 -2.22 -12.27 -15.62
C VAL A 133 -1.07 -11.27 -15.84
N ALA A 134 -0.42 -10.89 -14.75
CA ALA A 134 0.77 -10.03 -14.77
C ALA A 134 2.06 -10.85 -14.74
N TRP A 135 2.03 -12.00 -14.06
CA TRP A 135 3.15 -12.91 -13.94
C TRP A 135 2.68 -14.33 -13.64
N GLN A 136 3.43 -15.33 -14.11
CA GLN A 136 3.26 -16.73 -13.78
C GLN A 136 4.61 -17.42 -13.87
N GLY A 137 4.97 -18.23 -12.88
CA GLY A 137 6.26 -18.89 -12.83
C GLY A 137 6.55 -19.52 -11.47
N ALA A 138 7.82 -19.87 -11.25
CA ALA A 138 8.30 -20.28 -9.96
C ALA A 138 8.59 -19.05 -9.09
N ASP A 139 8.21 -19.13 -7.83
CA ASP A 139 8.47 -18.11 -6.83
C ASP A 139 9.97 -17.72 -6.79
N PRO A 140 10.34 -16.42 -6.88
CA PRO A 140 11.71 -15.98 -6.71
C PRO A 140 12.33 -16.34 -5.36
N THR A 141 11.54 -16.47 -4.29
CA THR A 141 12.02 -16.98 -3.00
C THR A 141 11.93 -18.51 -2.99
N PRO A 142 13.06 -19.24 -2.88
CA PRO A 142 13.00 -20.71 -2.89
C PRO A 142 12.32 -21.28 -1.64
N ALA A 143 11.59 -22.39 -1.79
CA ALA A 143 10.99 -23.13 -0.68
C ALA A 143 11.98 -23.69 0.35
N THR A 144 13.28 -23.74 0.02
CA THR A 144 14.35 -24.09 0.95
C THR A 144 14.78 -22.93 1.86
N SER A 145 14.30 -21.72 1.60
CA SER A 145 14.59 -20.53 2.41
C SER A 145 13.73 -20.49 3.67
N MET A 146 14.21 -19.84 4.72
CA MET A 146 13.40 -19.60 5.92
C MET A 146 12.37 -18.48 5.72
N ALA A 147 12.72 -17.47 4.91
CA ALA A 147 11.92 -16.29 4.56
C ALA A 147 12.56 -15.60 3.34
N GLY A 148 11.87 -14.66 2.72
CA GLY A 148 12.39 -13.85 1.63
C GLY A 148 11.46 -12.74 1.16
N VAL A 149 11.94 -11.97 0.19
CA VAL A 149 11.11 -10.97 -0.50
C VAL A 149 11.07 -11.30 -1.98
N SER A 150 9.92 -11.76 -2.44
CA SER A 150 9.70 -12.14 -3.81
C SER A 150 9.38 -10.92 -4.65
N LEU A 151 10.34 -10.54 -5.52
CA LEU A 151 10.23 -9.41 -6.43
C LEU A 151 9.62 -9.88 -7.76
N ILE A 152 8.31 -9.80 -7.86
CA ILE A 152 7.54 -10.27 -9.02
C ILE A 152 7.47 -9.15 -10.08
N PRO A 153 8.00 -9.36 -11.30
CA PRO A 153 7.87 -8.39 -12.39
C PRO A 153 6.43 -8.34 -12.91
N MET A 154 5.84 -7.15 -12.93
CA MET A 154 4.43 -6.93 -13.30
C MET A 154 4.30 -6.64 -14.81
N ASN A 155 4.03 -7.66 -15.62
CA ASN A 155 3.93 -7.52 -17.08
C ASN A 155 2.52 -7.10 -17.55
N ILE A 156 2.08 -5.90 -17.13
CA ILE A 156 0.80 -5.30 -17.56
C ILE A 156 1.00 -3.89 -18.12
N ASN A 157 0.09 -3.44 -18.97
CA ASN A 157 0.16 -2.13 -19.65
C ASN A 157 -0.85 -1.09 -19.13
N PHE A 158 -1.61 -1.41 -18.07
CA PHE A 158 -2.62 -0.54 -17.47
C PHE A 158 -2.28 -0.21 -16.02
N ALA A 159 -2.90 0.87 -15.51
CA ALA A 159 -2.76 1.24 -14.12
C ALA A 159 -3.72 0.43 -13.23
N THR A 160 -3.20 -0.14 -12.14
CA THR A 160 -3.96 -0.92 -11.16
C THR A 160 -3.69 -0.44 -9.75
N ASN A 161 -4.66 -0.68 -8.88
CA ASN A 161 -4.49 -0.64 -7.44
C ASN A 161 -5.00 -1.93 -6.78
N ARG A 162 -5.24 -2.99 -7.56
CA ARG A 162 -5.74 -4.27 -7.07
C ARG A 162 -5.03 -5.42 -7.76
N VAL A 163 -4.50 -6.32 -6.97
CA VAL A 163 -3.64 -7.43 -7.39
C VAL A 163 -4.08 -8.69 -6.66
N LYS A 164 -4.06 -9.83 -7.36
CA LYS A 164 -4.30 -11.15 -6.77
C LYS A 164 -3.07 -12.01 -6.89
N ILE A 165 -2.64 -12.59 -5.78
CA ILE A 165 -1.49 -13.47 -5.63
C ILE A 165 -2.06 -14.88 -5.45
N TYR A 166 -1.55 -15.84 -6.20
CA TYR A 166 -1.95 -17.24 -6.13
C TYR A 166 -0.80 -18.08 -5.60
N LEU A 167 -1.12 -18.95 -4.66
CA LEU A 167 -0.17 -19.83 -3.99
C LEU A 167 -0.54 -21.30 -4.26
N ASP A 168 0.45 -22.09 -4.65
CA ASP A 168 0.36 -23.55 -4.62
C ASP A 168 0.81 -24.06 -3.25
N SER A 169 0.03 -23.74 -2.23
CA SER A 169 0.34 -24.06 -0.82
C SER A 169 0.65 -25.54 -0.59
N PRO A 170 -0.08 -26.53 -1.15
CA PRO A 170 0.21 -27.95 -0.96
C PRO A 170 1.57 -28.40 -1.51
N ALA A 171 2.19 -27.61 -2.39
CA ALA A 171 3.52 -27.90 -2.94
C ALA A 171 4.67 -27.46 -2.01
N VAL A 172 4.38 -26.65 -0.98
CA VAL A 172 5.37 -26.14 -0.01
C VAL A 172 4.92 -26.50 1.41
N PRO A 173 5.47 -27.57 2.01
CA PRO A 173 5.05 -28.06 3.31
C PRO A 173 5.08 -27.00 4.43
N GLY A 174 3.96 -26.85 5.13
CA GLY A 174 3.81 -25.95 6.27
C GLY A 174 2.75 -24.86 6.05
N TRP A 175 2.71 -23.89 6.96
CA TRP A 175 1.87 -22.70 6.77
C TRP A 175 2.66 -21.66 6.01
N ASN A 176 2.26 -21.38 4.77
CA ASN A 176 2.82 -20.24 4.04
C ASN A 176 2.36 -18.95 4.75
N GLU A 177 3.32 -18.09 5.08
CA GLU A 177 3.05 -16.82 5.74
C GLU A 177 3.58 -15.63 4.94
N ILE A 178 2.74 -14.60 4.83
CA ILE A 178 3.05 -13.34 4.15
C ILE A 178 2.74 -12.17 5.08
N ASP A 179 3.75 -11.36 5.37
CA ASP A 179 3.67 -10.20 6.26
C ASP A 179 3.18 -8.94 5.55
N ALA A 180 3.69 -8.68 4.35
CA ALA A 180 3.36 -7.45 3.64
C ALA A 180 3.47 -7.59 2.13
N VAL A 181 2.74 -6.71 1.42
CA VAL A 181 2.82 -6.59 -0.02
C VAL A 181 3.06 -5.13 -0.43
N GLU A 182 4.12 -4.89 -1.19
CA GLU A 182 4.50 -3.58 -1.73
C GLU A 182 4.24 -3.53 -3.23
N LEU A 183 3.55 -2.48 -3.71
CA LEU A 183 3.44 -2.18 -5.13
C LEU A 183 4.42 -1.07 -5.51
N ARG A 184 5.27 -1.34 -6.51
CA ARG A 184 6.23 -0.38 -7.05
C ARG A 184 5.83 0.05 -8.45
N ASP A 185 5.96 1.33 -8.77
CA ASP A 185 5.71 1.87 -10.10
C ASP A 185 7.00 2.27 -10.85
N SER A 186 6.86 2.61 -12.13
CA SER A 186 7.99 3.01 -12.97
C SER A 186 8.60 4.38 -12.62
N ALA A 187 7.89 5.21 -11.86
CA ALA A 187 8.37 6.51 -11.39
C ALA A 187 9.12 6.40 -10.05
N GLY A 188 9.31 5.19 -9.53
CA GLY A 188 9.94 4.92 -8.23
C GLY A 188 8.99 5.07 -7.04
N GLY A 189 7.69 5.26 -7.29
CA GLY A 189 6.66 5.27 -6.26
C GLY A 189 6.51 3.89 -5.63
N LYS A 190 6.26 3.90 -4.33
CA LYS A 190 6.05 2.72 -3.49
C LYS A 190 4.80 2.92 -2.65
N GLN A 191 4.02 1.86 -2.51
CA GLN A 191 2.84 1.86 -1.63
C GLN A 191 2.60 0.46 -1.09
N TRP A 192 2.07 0.41 0.13
CA TRP A 192 1.72 -0.82 0.83
C TRP A 192 0.24 -1.15 0.63
N ALA A 193 -0.10 -2.43 0.79
CA ALA A 193 -1.49 -2.84 0.79
C ALA A 193 -2.27 -2.12 1.90
N THR A 194 -3.47 -1.65 1.57
CA THR A 194 -4.38 -0.92 2.47
C THR A 194 -5.69 -1.68 2.72
N ALA A 195 -5.96 -2.72 1.92
CA ALA A 195 -7.00 -3.71 2.18
C ALA A 195 -6.58 -5.06 1.60
N ALA A 196 -7.07 -6.15 2.19
CA ALA A 196 -6.76 -7.51 1.75
C ALA A 196 -7.94 -8.45 1.97
N GLU A 197 -8.07 -9.44 1.09
CA GLU A 197 -8.94 -10.59 1.18
C GLU A 197 -8.13 -11.85 0.86
N ALA A 198 -8.58 -13.00 1.34
CA ALA A 198 -7.91 -14.28 1.10
C ALA A 198 -8.93 -15.39 0.82
N SER A 199 -8.51 -16.44 0.12
CA SER A 199 -9.26 -17.71 0.01
C SER A 199 -9.58 -18.28 1.38
N SER A 200 -8.62 -18.19 2.29
CA SER A 200 -8.73 -18.66 3.66
C SER A 200 -7.77 -17.87 4.56
N THR A 201 -8.02 -17.88 5.87
CA THR A 201 -7.13 -17.28 6.86
C THR A 201 -7.26 -17.99 8.18
N TYR A 202 -6.13 -18.27 8.82
CA TYR A 202 -6.11 -18.89 10.16
C TYR A 202 -6.78 -17.98 11.19
N GLY A 203 -6.52 -16.66 11.14
CA GLY A 203 -7.05 -15.70 12.11
C GLY A 203 -8.58 -15.57 12.14
N SER A 204 -9.31 -15.99 11.10
CA SER A 204 -10.79 -16.03 11.14
C SER A 204 -11.34 -17.29 11.81
N SER A 205 -10.63 -18.42 11.72
CA SER A 205 -11.03 -19.71 12.29
C SER A 205 -11.09 -19.69 13.83
N ILE A 206 -10.31 -18.81 14.46
CA ILE A 206 -10.29 -18.58 15.91
C ILE A 206 -11.45 -17.67 16.38
N ASN A 207 -12.02 -16.84 15.51
CA ASN A 207 -13.08 -15.88 15.86
C ASN A 207 -14.50 -16.44 15.71
N SER A 208 -14.70 -17.51 14.93
CA SER A 208 -16.00 -18.22 14.85
C SER A 208 -16.42 -18.90 16.16
N ASN A 209 -15.53 -19.02 17.15
CA ASN A 209 -15.81 -19.54 18.48
C ASN A 209 -16.06 -18.46 19.56
N ARG A 210 -16.10 -17.17 19.19
CA ARG A 210 -16.50 -16.10 20.11
C ARG A 210 -17.96 -15.71 19.86
N PRO A 211 -18.85 -15.72 20.87
CA PRO A 211 -20.19 -15.18 20.69
C PRO A 211 -20.08 -13.73 20.24
N GLN A 212 -20.75 -13.39 19.13
CA GLN A 212 -20.69 -12.07 18.53
C GLN A 212 -21.12 -10.99 19.54
N GLN A 213 -20.15 -10.27 20.09
CA GLN A 213 -20.45 -9.12 20.93
C GLN A 213 -20.71 -7.90 20.05
N PHE A 214 -22.00 -7.59 19.95
CA PHE A 214 -22.63 -6.28 19.78
C PHE A 214 -22.03 -5.30 18.76
N ARG A 215 -22.67 -5.30 17.58
CA ARG A 215 -22.69 -4.17 16.64
C ARG A 215 -23.37 -2.96 17.33
N PHE A 216 -22.61 -1.94 17.68
CA PHE A 216 -23.20 -0.64 18.02
C PHE A 216 -23.71 0.00 16.73
N VAL A 217 -25.03 0.06 16.61
CA VAL A 217 -25.73 0.95 15.70
C VAL A 217 -26.00 2.22 16.51
N TYR A 218 -25.35 3.33 16.16
CA TYR A 218 -25.89 4.70 16.17
C TYR A 218 -25.06 5.56 15.23
#